data_AF-A0A7C1PIJ5-F1
#
_entry.id   AF-A0A7C1PIJ5-F1
#
_cell.length_a   1.000
_cell.length_b   1.000
_cell.length_c   1.000
_cell.angle_alpha   90.00
_cell.angle_beta   90.00
_cell.angle_gamma   90.00
#
_symmetry.space_group_name_H-M   'P 1'
#
loop_
_entity.id
_entity.type
_entity.pdbx_description
1 polymer ?
#
loop_
_entity_poly.entity_id
_entity_poly.type
_entity_poly.pdbx_seq_one_letter_code
_entity_poly.pdbx_strand_id
1 'polypeptide(L)'
;MFSDICDEIAIENVTKANNEVDYSDIIQKNNKLIVTGEHEINRVHVCPYPFYMLTINADGNVSACCQAINKAFLVGNVRQESLNQIWNNQRINELRIFQLKHTRFKHGICRDCDSLDYAVPVSDLLDDQVEHLLGYYINK
;
A
#
# COMPACT_ATOMS: atom_id res chain seq x y z
N MET A 1 -8.40 -8.09 30.93
CA MET A 1 -7.46 -6.99 31.26
C MET A 1 -7.90 -5.65 30.68
N PHE A 2 -8.60 -5.59 29.54
CA PHE A 2 -9.05 -4.33 28.91
C PHE A 2 -10.58 -4.16 28.76
N SER A 3 -11.38 -5.09 29.30
CA SER A 3 -12.84 -5.13 29.13
C SER A 3 -13.58 -3.88 29.61
N ASP A 4 -13.06 -3.20 30.64
CA ASP A 4 -13.77 -2.10 31.30
C ASP A 4 -13.47 -0.74 30.64
N ILE A 5 -12.57 -0.71 29.64
CA ILE A 5 -12.12 0.51 28.96
C ILE A 5 -12.13 0.40 27.42
N CYS A 6 -12.73 -0.65 26.87
CA CYS A 6 -12.78 -0.86 25.42
C CYS A 6 -14.15 -1.40 24.99
N ASP A 7 -14.68 -0.86 23.90
CA ASP A 7 -15.91 -1.36 23.27
C ASP A 7 -15.66 -2.64 22.45
N GLU A 8 -14.45 -2.80 21.90
CA GLU A 8 -14.04 -3.97 21.12
C GLU A 8 -12.55 -4.29 21.31
N ILE A 9 -12.23 -5.58 21.48
CA ILE A 9 -10.86 -6.09 21.51
C ILE A 9 -10.73 -7.25 20.51
N ALA A 10 -9.70 -7.19 19.67
CA ALA A 10 -9.36 -8.24 18.73
C ALA A 10 -7.91 -8.70 18.94
N ILE A 11 -7.66 -9.99 18.71
CA ILE A 11 -6.31 -10.56 18.60
C ILE A 11 -6.12 -10.97 17.15
N GLU A 12 -5.17 -10.31 16.47
CA GLU A 12 -4.88 -10.56 15.07
C GLU A 12 -3.75 -11.58 14.88
N ASN A 13 -3.68 -12.15 13.68
CA ASN A 13 -2.57 -13.01 13.29
C ASN A 13 -1.29 -12.18 13.06
N VAL A 14 -0.13 -12.79 13.30
CA VAL A 14 1.15 -12.20 12.89
C VAL A 14 1.22 -12.17 11.37
N THR A 15 1.53 -11.01 10.81
CA THR A 15 1.69 -10.78 9.37
C THR A 15 3.10 -10.31 9.05
N LYS A 16 3.52 -10.46 7.78
CA LYS A 16 4.81 -9.94 7.32
C LYS A 16 4.74 -8.43 7.12
N ALA A 17 4.91 -7.68 8.22
CA ALA A 17 4.84 -6.23 8.19
C ALA A 17 6.04 -5.57 7.48
N ASN A 18 7.23 -6.19 7.53
CA ASN A 18 8.45 -5.68 6.91
C ASN A 18 9.27 -6.82 6.30
N ASN A 19 9.64 -6.71 5.02
CA ASN A 19 10.41 -7.71 4.30
C ASN A 19 11.83 -7.95 4.84
N GLU A 20 12.38 -7.04 5.67
CA GLU A 20 13.71 -7.18 6.27
C GLU A 20 13.72 -8.07 7.52
N VAL A 21 12.56 -8.46 8.04
CA VAL A 21 12.42 -9.28 9.23
C VAL A 21 12.08 -10.71 8.84
N ASP A 22 12.77 -11.68 9.43
CA ASP A 22 12.45 -13.10 9.25
C ASP A 22 11.31 -13.50 10.21
N TYR A 23 10.18 -13.89 9.63
CA TYR A 23 9.00 -14.36 10.37
C TYR A 23 8.79 -15.88 10.25
N SER A 24 9.73 -16.62 9.66
CA SER A 24 9.56 -18.04 9.32
C SER A 24 9.27 -18.92 10.54
N ASP A 25 9.80 -18.56 11.71
CA ASP A 25 9.58 -19.25 12.98
C ASP A 25 8.27 -18.84 13.69
N ILE A 26 7.61 -17.77 13.24
CA ILE A 26 6.45 -17.17 13.91
C ILE A 26 5.17 -17.41 13.11
N ILE A 27 5.23 -17.30 11.78
CA ILE A 27 4.08 -17.46 10.88
C ILE A 27 3.91 -18.95 10.55
N GLN A 28 2.84 -19.57 11.05
CA GLN A 28 2.48 -20.95 10.70
C GLN A 28 2.04 -21.04 9.24
N LYS A 29 2.57 -22.01 8.48
CA LYS A 29 2.37 -22.22 7.03
C LYS A 29 0.92 -22.27 6.53
N ASN A 30 -0.07 -22.44 7.41
CA ASN A 30 -1.46 -22.71 7.06
C ASN A 30 -2.46 -21.63 7.52
N ASN A 31 -2.00 -20.50 8.05
CA ASN A 31 -2.93 -19.43 8.42
C ASN A 31 -3.39 -18.71 7.15
N LYS A 32 -4.64 -18.97 6.76
CA LYS A 32 -5.38 -18.18 5.78
C LYS A 32 -5.26 -16.71 6.18
N LEU A 33 -4.95 -15.86 5.20
CA LEU A 33 -4.69 -14.44 5.35
C LEU A 33 -6.03 -13.77 5.70
N ILE A 34 -6.35 -13.67 6.99
CA ILE A 34 -7.52 -12.93 7.46
C ILE A 34 -7.06 -11.50 7.73
N VAL A 35 -7.38 -10.61 6.80
CA VAL A 35 -7.31 -9.17 7.01
C VAL A 35 -8.54 -8.77 7.76
N THR A 36 -8.36 -8.13 8.92
CA THR A 36 -9.40 -7.43 9.71
C THR A 36 -10.81 -7.97 9.48
N GLY A 37 -11.13 -9.07 10.18
CA GLY A 37 -12.52 -9.52 10.30
C GLY A 37 -12.95 -10.64 9.36
N GLU A 38 -12.96 -10.50 8.03
CA GLU A 38 -13.97 -11.28 7.27
C GLU A 38 -13.61 -11.86 5.88
N HIS A 39 -12.44 -11.58 5.28
CA HIS A 39 -12.19 -12.01 3.89
C HIS A 39 -10.80 -12.58 3.60
N GLU A 40 -10.78 -13.69 2.85
CA GLU A 40 -9.59 -14.18 2.16
C GLU A 40 -9.30 -13.25 0.97
N ILE A 41 -8.25 -12.44 1.09
CA ILE A 41 -7.79 -11.59 -0.01
C ILE A 41 -6.85 -12.40 -0.90
N ASN A 42 -7.22 -12.53 -2.18
CA ASN A 42 -6.29 -12.95 -3.23
C ASN A 42 -5.24 -11.85 -3.42
N ARG A 43 -4.08 -12.22 -3.98
CA ARG A 43 -2.99 -11.28 -4.23
C ARG A 43 -3.48 -10.01 -4.95
N VAL A 44 -3.29 -8.84 -4.35
CA VAL A 44 -3.75 -7.56 -4.89
C VAL A 44 -2.92 -7.20 -6.13
N HIS A 45 -3.51 -6.96 -7.31
CA HIS A 45 -2.72 -6.62 -8.51
C HIS A 45 -2.47 -5.12 -8.65
N VAL A 46 -3.33 -4.28 -8.07
CA VAL A 46 -3.24 -2.82 -8.12
C VAL A 46 -3.01 -2.27 -6.73
N CYS A 47 -1.86 -1.63 -6.47
CA CYS A 47 -1.63 -0.97 -5.20
C CYS A 47 -2.53 0.28 -5.08
N PRO A 48 -3.40 0.40 -4.06
CA PRO A 48 -4.30 1.55 -3.92
C PRO A 48 -3.63 2.76 -3.24
N TYR A 49 -2.50 2.56 -2.56
CA TYR A 49 -1.83 3.62 -1.80
C TYR A 49 -1.47 4.88 -2.61
N PRO A 50 -0.97 4.81 -3.86
CA PRO A 50 -0.72 6.01 -4.66
C PRO A 50 -1.96 6.88 -4.94
N PHE A 51 -3.17 6.36 -4.70
CA PHE A 51 -4.44 7.03 -4.99
C PHE A 51 -4.99 7.82 -3.81
N TYR A 52 -4.59 7.49 -2.58
CA TYR A 52 -5.09 8.20 -1.39
C TYR A 52 -4.02 8.57 -0.34
N MET A 53 -2.75 8.15 -0.52
CA MET A 53 -1.72 8.33 0.50
C MET A 53 -0.41 8.92 -0.04
N LEU A 54 0.20 9.77 0.78
CA LEU A 54 1.61 10.19 0.69
C LEU A 54 2.29 9.91 2.03
N THR A 55 3.55 9.49 2.00
CA THR A 55 4.40 9.37 3.19
C THR A 55 5.49 10.44 3.14
N ILE A 56 5.60 11.24 4.20
CA ILE A 56 6.64 12.26 4.33
C ILE A 56 7.73 11.69 5.24
N ASN A 57 8.92 11.50 4.68
CA ASN A 57 10.09 11.01 5.42
C ASN A 57 10.72 12.13 6.27
N ALA A 58 11.50 11.75 7.27
CA ALA A 58 12.14 12.70 8.19
C ALA A 58 13.08 13.72 7.51
N ASP A 59 13.65 13.38 6.36
CA ASP A 59 14.48 14.27 5.54
C ASP A 59 13.65 15.26 4.68
N GLY A 60 12.33 15.10 4.65
CA GLY A 60 11.38 15.88 3.87
C GLY A 60 11.05 15.28 2.50
N ASN A 61 11.67 14.17 2.11
CA ASN A 61 11.29 13.46 0.90
C ASN A 61 9.87 12.86 1.03
N VAL A 62 9.12 12.88 -0.06
CA VAL A 62 7.75 12.35 -0.10
C VAL A 62 7.71 11.14 -1.02
N SER A 63 7.17 10.02 -0.54
CA SER A 63 6.89 8.82 -1.32
C SER A 63 5.40 8.53 -1.41
N ALA A 64 5.01 7.74 -2.41
CA ALA A 64 3.64 7.25 -2.60
C ALA A 64 3.50 5.76 -2.23
N CYS A 65 4.36 5.27 -1.33
CA CYS A 65 4.39 3.88 -0.86
C CYS A 65 4.44 3.85 0.67
N CYS A 66 3.67 2.94 1.29
CA CYS A 66 3.69 2.70 2.74
C CYS A 66 5.06 2.27 3.28
N GLN A 67 5.80 1.46 2.51
CA GLN A 67 7.12 0.94 2.86
C GLN A 67 8.24 1.93 2.48
N ALA A 68 8.04 3.22 2.80
CA ALA A 68 8.86 4.35 2.37
C ALA A 68 10.36 4.26 2.76
N ILE A 69 10.72 3.30 3.62
CA ILE A 69 12.08 3.00 4.11
C ILE A 69 13.07 2.87 2.95
N ASN A 70 12.66 2.26 1.83
CA ASN A 70 13.55 1.96 0.71
C ASN A 70 13.81 3.14 -0.25
N LYS A 71 13.32 4.36 0.05
CA LYS A 71 13.37 5.53 -0.85
C LYS A 71 12.84 5.24 -2.27
N ALA A 72 12.05 4.19 -2.42
CA ALA A 72 11.39 3.88 -3.66
C ALA A 72 10.19 4.79 -3.83
N PHE A 73 9.81 5.05 -5.09
CA PHE A 73 8.61 5.82 -5.41
C PHE A 73 8.61 7.23 -4.79
N LEU A 74 9.77 7.90 -4.76
CA LEU A 74 9.85 9.31 -4.40
C LEU A 74 9.12 10.15 -5.43
N VAL A 75 8.18 10.97 -4.95
CA VAL A 75 7.32 11.82 -5.79
C VAL A 75 7.57 13.29 -5.54
N GLY A 76 8.33 13.69 -4.53
CA GLY A 76 8.71 15.08 -4.29
C GLY A 76 9.45 15.29 -2.97
N ASN A 77 9.61 16.55 -2.58
CA ASN A 77 10.18 16.93 -1.28
C ASN A 77 9.45 18.18 -0.73
N VAL A 78 8.97 18.11 0.50
CA VAL A 78 8.18 19.19 1.12
C VAL A 78 8.95 20.49 1.37
N ARG A 79 10.29 20.45 1.28
CA ARG A 79 11.15 21.63 1.36
C ARG A 79 11.21 22.40 0.02
N GLN A 80 10.72 21.81 -1.07
CA GLN A 80 10.79 22.36 -2.43
C GLN A 80 9.40 22.61 -3.04
N GLU A 81 8.46 21.70 -2.78
CA GLU A 81 7.12 21.70 -3.37
C GLU A 81 6.06 21.56 -2.26
N SER A 82 4.92 22.22 -2.41
CA SER A 82 3.76 21.98 -1.53
C SER A 82 3.18 20.58 -1.74
N LEU A 83 2.50 20.03 -0.73
CA LEU A 83 1.84 18.71 -0.86
C LEU A 83 0.82 18.68 -2.01
N ASN A 84 0.14 19.79 -2.29
CA ASN A 84 -0.79 19.89 -3.42
C ASN A 84 -0.07 19.78 -4.76
N GLN A 85 1.10 20.43 -4.91
CA GLN A 85 1.93 20.31 -6.09
C GLN A 85 2.47 18.88 -6.25
N ILE A 86 2.95 18.27 -5.16
CA ILE A 86 3.46 16.89 -5.17
C ILE A 86 2.35 15.91 -5.58
N TRP A 87 1.15 16.05 -5.02
CA TRP A 87 0.00 15.18 -5.29
C TRP A 87 -0.48 15.21 -6.75
N ASN A 88 -0.29 16.37 -7.41
CA ASN A 88 -0.74 16.62 -8.78
C ASN A 88 0.39 16.61 -9.80
N ASN A 89 1.63 16.29 -9.40
CA ASN A 89 2.73 16.24 -10.35
C ASN A 89 2.73 14.96 -11.20
N GLN A 90 3.57 14.97 -12.23
CA GLN A 90 3.71 13.87 -13.16
C GLN A 90 4.27 12.60 -12.49
N ARG A 91 5.19 12.72 -11.52
CA ARG A 91 5.86 11.57 -10.87
C ARG A 91 4.86 10.64 -10.18
N ILE A 92 3.91 11.18 -9.41
CA ILE A 92 2.87 10.35 -8.79
C ILE A 92 1.83 9.87 -9.81
N ASN A 93 1.54 10.66 -10.84
CA ASN A 93 0.60 10.24 -11.90
C ASN A 93 1.13 9.03 -12.68
N GLU A 94 2.42 9.02 -13.03
CA GLU A 94 3.10 7.90 -13.67
C GLU A 94 3.05 6.64 -12.81
N LEU A 95 3.20 6.77 -11.49
CA LEU A 95 3.06 5.65 -10.57
C LEU A 95 1.63 5.09 -10.54
N ARG A 96 0.61 5.97 -10.53
CA ARG A 96 -0.81 5.55 -10.60
C ARG A 96 -1.08 4.78 -11.90
N ILE A 97 -0.63 5.31 -13.03
CA ILE A 97 -0.77 4.63 -14.34
C ILE A 97 0.00 3.30 -14.36
N PHE A 98 1.20 3.24 -13.77
CA PHE A 98 1.98 2.02 -13.63
C PHE A 98 1.22 0.92 -12.85
N GLN A 99 0.53 1.28 -11.77
CA GLN A 99 -0.30 0.33 -11.03
C GLN A 99 -1.48 -0.14 -11.90
N LEU A 100 -2.20 0.79 -12.54
CA LEU A 100 -3.39 0.50 -13.35
C LEU A 100 -3.09 -0.28 -14.62
N LYS A 101 -1.86 -0.25 -15.15
CA LYS A 101 -1.46 -1.11 -16.29
C LYS A 101 -1.17 -2.57 -15.88
N HIS A 102 -1.55 -2.99 -14.67
CA HIS A 102 -1.18 -4.27 -14.07
C HIS A 102 0.32 -4.55 -14.10
N THR A 103 1.14 -3.50 -14.03
CA THR A 103 2.60 -3.63 -14.07
C THR A 103 3.26 -3.66 -12.69
N ARG A 104 2.47 -3.65 -11.60
CA ARG A 104 2.92 -3.77 -10.20
C ARG A 104 4.08 -4.77 -10.05
N PHE A 105 3.88 -6.01 -10.48
CA PHE A 105 4.85 -7.10 -10.27
C PHE A 105 6.08 -7.06 -11.17
N LYS A 106 6.17 -6.09 -12.11
CA LYS A 106 7.39 -5.84 -12.87
C LYS A 106 8.45 -5.08 -12.05
N HIS A 107 8.03 -4.40 -10.97
CA HIS A 107 8.94 -3.70 -10.07
C HIS A 107 9.30 -4.58 -8.89
N GLY A 108 10.60 -4.82 -8.64
CA GLY A 108 11.09 -5.76 -7.61
C GLY A 108 10.46 -5.52 -6.23
N ILE A 109 10.47 -4.28 -5.75
CA ILE A 109 9.88 -3.92 -4.44
C ILE A 109 8.37 -4.22 -4.39
N CYS A 110 7.63 -3.97 -5.47
CA CYS A 110 6.19 -4.22 -5.48
C CYS A 110 5.86 -5.70 -5.64
N ARG A 111 6.68 -6.45 -6.39
CA ARG A 111 6.57 -7.90 -6.56
C ARG A 111 6.71 -8.63 -5.23
N ASP A 112 7.65 -8.18 -4.41
CA ASP A 112 7.99 -8.84 -3.16
C ASP A 112 7.24 -8.22 -1.95
N CYS A 113 6.26 -7.34 -2.21
CA CYS A 113 5.46 -6.67 -1.17
C CYS A 113 4.20 -7.49 -0.85
N ASP A 114 4.18 -8.09 0.35
CA ASP A 114 3.04 -8.83 0.86
C ASP A 114 2.08 -7.94 1.66
N SER A 115 2.48 -6.72 2.06
CA SER A 115 1.71 -5.86 2.97
C SER A 115 0.31 -5.51 2.46
N LEU A 116 0.09 -5.48 1.15
CA LEU A 116 -1.24 -5.22 0.58
C LEU A 116 -2.23 -6.35 0.84
N ASP A 117 -1.73 -7.58 0.85
CA ASP A 117 -2.56 -8.77 1.04
C ASP A 117 -2.99 -8.92 2.51
N TYR A 118 -2.41 -8.12 3.42
CA TYR A 118 -2.69 -8.12 4.87
C TYR A 118 -3.38 -6.86 5.40
N ALA A 119 -3.17 -5.70 4.77
CA ALA A 119 -3.47 -4.40 5.39
C ALA A 119 -4.48 -3.56 4.61
N VAL A 120 -4.88 -3.98 3.41
CA VAL A 120 -5.81 -3.23 2.57
C VAL A 120 -7.23 -3.75 2.79
N PRO A 121 -8.17 -2.90 3.25
CA PRO A 121 -9.58 -3.28 3.33
C PRO A 121 -10.16 -3.61 1.96
N VAL A 122 -11.16 -4.49 1.91
CA VAL A 122 -11.85 -4.85 0.65
C VAL A 122 -12.42 -3.62 -0.07
N SER A 123 -12.86 -2.60 0.68
CA SER A 123 -13.37 -1.33 0.13
C SER A 123 -12.34 -0.53 -0.66
N ASP A 124 -11.05 -0.79 -0.45
CA ASP A 124 -9.94 -0.06 -1.07
C ASP A 124 -9.36 -0.80 -2.27
N LEU A 125 -9.86 -2.00 -2.59
CA LEU A 125 -9.40 -2.77 -3.74
C LEU A 125 -9.78 -2.08 -5.06
N LEU A 126 -8.79 -1.92 -5.94
CA LEU A 126 -8.95 -1.23 -7.23
C LEU A 126 -8.89 -2.16 -8.44
N ASP A 127 -8.69 -3.46 -8.22
CA ASP A 127 -8.51 -4.45 -9.29
C ASP A 127 -9.68 -4.45 -10.29
N ASP A 128 -10.93 -4.30 -9.81
CA ASP A 128 -12.12 -4.24 -10.66
C ASP A 128 -12.40 -2.84 -11.23
N GLN A 129 -11.63 -1.82 -10.84
CA GLN A 129 -11.82 -0.42 -11.22
C GLN A 129 -10.79 0.05 -12.26
N VAL A 130 -9.92 -0.85 -12.73
CA VAL A 130 -8.76 -0.50 -13.55
C VAL A 130 -9.13 0.26 -14.82
N GLU A 131 -10.09 -0.22 -15.60
CA GLU A 131 -10.46 0.39 -16.88
C GLU A 131 -10.94 1.84 -16.69
N HIS A 132 -11.85 2.04 -15.74
CA HIS A 132 -12.42 3.36 -15.41
C HIS A 132 -11.33 4.33 -14.93
N LEU A 133 -10.48 3.90 -13.99
CA LEU A 133 -9.43 4.75 -13.44
C LEU A 133 -8.31 5.04 -14.45
N LEU A 134 -7.95 4.06 -15.29
CA LEU A 134 -6.91 4.25 -16.31
C LEU A 134 -7.33 5.30 -17.33
N GLY A 135 -8.61 5.30 -17.73
CA GLY A 135 -9.19 6.34 -18.58
C GLY A 135 -9.10 7.73 -17.97
N TYR A 136 -9.33 7.87 -16.65
CA TYR A 136 -9.18 9.15 -15.95
C TYR A 136 -7.73 9.63 -15.90
N TYR A 137 -6.80 8.76 -15.46
CA TYR A 137 -5.42 9.18 -15.19
C TYR A 137 -4.53 9.37 -16.44
N ILE A 138 -4.88 8.74 -17.57
CA ILE A 138 -4.21 9.01 -18.86
C ILE A 138 -4.56 10.41 -19.38
N ASN A 139 -5.75 10.92 -19.05
CA ASN A 139 -6.27 12.20 -19.55
C ASN A 139 -6.13 13.36 -18.55
N LYS A 140 -5.49 13.13 -17.40
CA LYS A 140 -5.26 14.11 -16.34
C LYS A 140 -4.00 14.93 -16.61
#